data_AF-A0A0Q8VVA5-F1
#
_entry.id   AF-A0A0Q8VVA5-F1
#
_cell.length_a   1.000
_cell.length_b   1.000
_cell.length_c   1.000
_cell.angle_alpha   90.00
_cell.angle_beta   90.00
_cell.angle_gamma   90.00
#
_symmetry.space_group_name_H-M   'P 1'
#
loop_
_entity.id
_entity.type
_entity.pdbx_description
1 polymer ?
#
loop_
_entity_poly.entity_id
_entity_poly.type
_entity_poly.pdbx_seq_one_letter_code
_entity_poly.pdbx_strand_id
1 'polypeptide(L)'
;MSAKHADPEYRKNARIIRGQVQQRRKRDDDVTCWRCGRAIHEEQTFDVGHINPDGGHSLDNLAPEHRYKSGRCQGNRAAGGRLGAARQQARTAGTKGLLPW
;
A
#
# COMPACT_ATOMS: atom_id res chain seq x y z
N MET A 1 -9.29 -4.83 -5.40
CA MET A 1 -9.00 -4.24 -4.08
C MET A 1 -9.27 -5.30 -3.02
N SER A 2 -8.29 -5.68 -2.20
CA SER A 2 -8.50 -6.69 -1.15
C SER A 2 -9.43 -6.16 -0.05
N ALA A 3 -10.25 -7.04 0.53
CA ALA A 3 -11.20 -6.75 1.62
C ALA A 3 -10.62 -5.90 2.77
N LYS A 4 -9.30 -5.97 3.01
CA LYS A 4 -8.56 -5.14 3.98
C LYS A 4 -8.66 -3.62 3.76
N HIS A 5 -9.03 -3.13 2.57
CA HIS A 5 -9.26 -1.69 2.32
C HIS A 5 -10.72 -1.25 2.52
N ALA A 6 -11.62 -2.17 2.84
CA ALA A 6 -13.00 -1.87 3.24
C ALA A 6 -13.13 -1.55 4.74
N ASP A 7 -12.08 -1.83 5.52
CA ASP A 7 -12.07 -1.61 6.96
C ASP A 7 -12.28 -0.12 7.31
N PRO A 8 -13.25 0.21 8.19
CA PRO A 8 -13.49 1.58 8.63
C PRO A 8 -12.27 2.25 9.28
N GLU A 9 -11.47 1.49 10.04
CA GLU A 9 -10.26 1.96 10.70
C GLU A 9 -9.21 2.38 9.67
N TYR A 10 -8.99 1.54 8.66
CA TYR A 10 -8.11 1.87 7.54
C TYR A 10 -8.55 3.14 6.83
N ARG A 11 -9.85 3.27 6.53
CA ARG A 11 -10.37 4.46 5.83
C ARG A 11 -10.19 5.73 6.63
N LYS A 12 -10.44 5.68 7.94
CA LYS A 12 -10.22 6.80 8.87
C LYS A 12 -8.75 7.18 8.90
N ASN A 13 -7.86 6.22 9.14
CA ASN A 13 -6.42 6.50 9.30
C ASN A 13 -5.77 6.92 7.98
N ALA A 14 -6.15 6.30 6.85
CA ALA A 14 -5.69 6.73 5.53
C ALA A 14 -6.12 8.16 5.19
N ARG A 15 -7.29 8.62 5.67
CA ARG A 15 -7.70 10.03 5.52
C ARG A 15 -6.80 10.97 6.32
N ILE A 16 -6.38 10.57 7.52
CA ILE A 16 -5.44 11.36 8.34
C ILE A 16 -4.08 11.46 7.63
N ILE A 17 -3.52 10.35 7.15
CA ILE A 17 -2.26 10.35 6.39
C ILE A 17 -2.35 11.25 5.15
N ARG A 18 -3.46 11.18 4.39
CA ARG A 18 -3.65 12.08 3.24
C ARG A 18 -3.69 13.55 3.65
N GLY A 19 -4.34 13.87 4.77
CA GLY A 19 -4.35 15.22 5.33
C GLY A 19 -2.95 15.71 5.72
N GLN A 20 -2.15 14.86 6.37
CA GLN A 20 -0.76 15.17 6.72
C GLN A 20 0.10 15.43 5.48
N VAL A 21 -0.04 14.61 4.44
CA VAL A 21 0.65 14.79 3.16
C VAL A 21 0.25 16.12 2.51
N GLN A 22 -1.04 16.46 2.50
CA GLN A 22 -1.50 17.76 1.97
C GLN A 22 -0.95 18.93 2.77
N GLN A 23 -0.89 18.83 4.10
CA GLN A 23 -0.31 19.88 4.94
C GLN A 23 1.18 20.08 4.69
N ARG A 24 1.94 18.99 4.51
CA ARG A 24 3.36 19.05 4.13
C ARG A 24 3.55 19.74 2.78
N ARG A 25 2.80 19.33 1.76
CA ARG A 25 2.83 19.98 0.44
C ARG A 25 2.51 21.47 0.50
N LYS A 26 1.54 21.88 1.31
CA LYS A 26 1.22 23.31 1.51
C LYS A 26 2.35 24.12 2.15
N ARG A 27 3.26 23.45 2.86
CA ARG A 27 4.44 24.04 3.48
C ARG A 27 5.70 23.91 2.62
N ASP A 28 5.56 23.39 1.39
CA ASP A 28 6.67 23.04 0.51
C ASP A 28 7.62 21.97 1.12
N ASP A 29 7.10 21.15 2.04
CA ASP A 29 7.83 20.04 2.65
C ASP A 29 7.77 18.80 1.74
N ASP A 30 8.93 18.15 1.58
CA ASP A 30 9.05 16.90 0.86
C ASP A 30 8.24 15.76 1.50
N VAL A 31 7.52 15.03 0.67
CA VAL A 31 6.76 13.85 1.08
C VAL A 31 7.48 12.60 0.60
N THR A 32 8.16 11.91 1.51
CA THR A 32 8.95 10.73 1.17
C THR A 32 8.10 9.47 1.09
N CYS A 33 8.29 8.68 0.03
CA CYS A 33 7.74 7.35 -0.10
C CYS A 33 8.45 6.40 0.86
N TRP A 34 7.74 5.85 1.85
CA TRP A 34 8.32 4.96 2.86
C TRP A 34 9.02 3.73 2.25
N ARG A 35 8.51 3.22 1.12
CA ARG A 35 9.04 2.01 0.46
C ARG A 35 10.41 2.21 -0.18
N CYS A 36 10.67 3.37 -0.77
CA CYS A 36 11.88 3.59 -1.58
C CYS A 36 12.75 4.75 -1.08
N GLY A 37 12.32 5.47 -0.05
CA GLY A 37 13.03 6.61 0.54
C GLY A 37 13.13 7.84 -0.36
N ARG A 38 12.41 7.89 -1.49
CA ARG A 38 12.44 9.03 -2.42
C ARG A 38 11.24 9.94 -2.23
N ALA A 39 11.44 11.23 -2.47
CA ALA A 39 10.36 12.21 -2.51
C ALA A 39 9.32 11.83 -3.58
N ILE A 40 8.06 11.95 -3.21
CA ILE A 40 6.91 11.87 -4.10
C ILE A 40 6.63 13.29 -4.55
N HIS A 41 6.83 13.54 -5.84
CA HIS A 41 6.58 14.86 -6.42
C HIS A 41 5.13 15.30 -6.16
N GLU A 42 4.89 16.59 -6.03
CA GLU A 42 3.56 17.12 -5.73
C GLU A 42 2.53 16.76 -6.81
N GLU A 43 2.93 16.76 -8.08
CA GLU A 43 2.10 16.37 -9.21
C GLU A 43 1.86 14.86 -9.29
N GLN A 44 2.66 14.06 -8.58
CA GLN A 44 2.49 12.61 -8.56
C GLN A 44 1.40 12.20 -7.59
N THR A 45 0.57 11.26 -8.06
CA THR A 45 -0.41 10.60 -7.20
C THR A 45 0.29 9.58 -6.30
N PHE A 46 -0.07 9.58 -5.01
CA PHE A 46 0.38 8.61 -4.03
C PHE A 46 -0.76 7.70 -3.57
N ASP A 47 -0.42 6.53 -3.04
CA ASP A 47 -1.32 5.67 -2.30
C ASP A 47 -0.87 5.62 -0.82
N VAL A 48 -1.76 5.19 0.08
CA VAL A 48 -1.40 4.87 1.46
C VAL A 48 -1.21 3.35 1.53
N GLY A 49 -0.04 2.93 2.00
CA GLY A 49 0.32 1.53 2.12
C GLY A 49 0.62 1.14 3.56
N HIS A 50 0.57 -0.16 3.83
CA HIS A 50 1.00 -0.73 5.10
C HIS A 50 2.51 -0.93 5.13
N ILE A 51 3.16 -0.44 6.19
CA ILE A 51 4.60 -0.64 6.42
C ILE A 51 4.86 -2.13 6.69
N ASN A 52 4.12 -2.71 7.64
CA ASN A 52 4.08 -4.14 7.91
C ASN A 52 2.82 -4.76 7.26
N PRO A 53 2.97 -5.66 6.27
CA PRO A 53 1.85 -6.29 5.56
C PRO A 53 1.00 -7.22 6.45
N ASP A 54 1.56 -7.68 7.56
CA ASP A 54 0.88 -8.51 8.57
C ASP A 54 0.41 -7.70 9.79
N GLY A 55 0.73 -6.40 9.82
CA GLY A 55 0.27 -5.48 10.85
C GLY A 55 -1.20 -5.06 10.69
N GLY A 56 -1.71 -4.38 11.73
CA GLY A 56 -3.08 -3.85 11.76
C GLY A 56 -3.30 -2.60 10.90
N HIS A 57 -4.49 -2.01 11.05
CA HIS A 57 -4.90 -0.78 10.34
C HIS A 57 -4.57 0.51 11.10
N SER A 58 -3.74 0.40 12.13
CA SER A 58 -3.31 1.49 12.99
C SER A 58 -2.50 2.53 12.22
N LEU A 59 -2.53 3.77 12.70
CA LEU A 59 -1.96 4.93 11.99
C LEU A 59 -0.43 4.85 11.85
N ASP A 60 0.25 4.26 12.83
CA ASP A 60 1.68 3.97 12.85
C ASP A 60 2.09 2.93 11.79
N ASN A 61 1.18 2.06 11.37
CA ASN A 61 1.43 1.07 10.32
C ASN A 61 1.11 1.59 8.91
N LEU A 62 0.64 2.83 8.76
CA LEU A 62 0.24 3.41 7.48
C LEU A 62 1.15 4.55 7.06
N ALA A 63 1.62 4.52 5.82
CA ALA A 63 2.50 5.55 5.29
C ALA A 63 2.28 5.80 3.78
N PRO A 64 2.60 7.01 3.28
CA PRO A 64 2.46 7.35 1.88
C PRO A 64 3.53 6.66 1.03
N GLU A 65 3.12 6.12 -0.12
CA GLU A 65 4.01 5.53 -1.12
C GLU A 65 3.59 5.85 -2.55
N HIS A 66 4.51 5.68 -3.49
CA HIS A 66 4.21 5.87 -4.90
C HIS A 66 3.07 4.93 -5.34
N ARG A 67 2.04 5.48 -5.98
CA ARG A 67 0.92 4.69 -6.52
C ARG A 67 1.35 3.75 -7.64
N TYR A 68 2.18 4.27 -8.55
CA TYR A 68 2.70 3.57 -9.72
C TYR A 68 4.23 3.45 -9.67
N LYS A 69 4.80 2.72 -10.63
CA LYS A 69 6.25 2.62 -10.77
C LYS A 69 6.84 4.01 -11.01
N SER A 70 7.76 4.43 -10.15
CA SER A 70 8.47 5.71 -10.25
C SER A 70 9.96 5.44 -10.08
N GLY A 71 10.71 5.56 -11.17
CA GLY A 71 12.13 5.19 -11.23
C GLY A 71 12.37 3.74 -10.76
N ARG A 72 13.08 3.59 -9.63
CA ARG A 72 13.38 2.29 -9.00
C ARG A 72 12.26 1.77 -8.08
N CYS A 73 11.27 2.59 -7.73
CA CYS A 73 10.15 2.17 -6.91
C CYS A 73 9.14 1.38 -7.75
N GLN A 74 8.76 0.18 -7.33
CA GLN A 74 7.70 -0.60 -8.01
C GLN A 74 6.30 0.02 -7.87
N GLY A 75 6.08 0.79 -6.79
CA GLY A 75 4.79 1.38 -6.43
C GLY A 75 3.81 0.38 -5.81
N ASN A 76 2.82 0.91 -5.08
CA ASN A 76 1.88 0.12 -4.29
C ASN A 76 1.08 -0.85 -5.15
N ARG A 77 0.57 -0.41 -6.30
CA ARG A 77 -0.33 -1.24 -7.12
C ARG A 77 0.34 -2.46 -7.72
N ALA A 78 1.60 -2.33 -8.15
CA ALA A 78 2.36 -3.46 -8.67
C ALA A 78 2.71 -4.45 -7.55
N ALA A 79 3.10 -3.96 -6.37
CA ALA A 79 3.39 -4.79 -5.20
C ALA A 79 2.13 -5.53 -4.70
N GLY A 80 1.01 -4.81 -4.56
CA GLY A 80 -0.29 -5.37 -4.19
C GLY A 80 -0.81 -6.39 -5.19
N GLY A 81 -0.61 -6.15 -6.50
CA GLY A 81 -0.92 -7.10 -7.56
C GLY A 81 -0.11 -8.39 -7.45
N ARG A 82 1.21 -8.29 -7.21
CA ARG A 82 2.08 -9.47 -7.00
C ARG A 82 1.69 -10.26 -5.76
N LEU A 83 1.40 -9.58 -4.64
CA LEU A 83 0.92 -10.22 -3.42
C LEU A 83 -0.43 -10.92 -3.63
N GLY A 84 -1.35 -10.30 -4.37
CA GLY A 84 -2.63 -10.91 -4.73
C GLY A 84 -2.45 -12.18 -5.55
N ALA A 85 -1.58 -12.12 -6.57
CA ALA A 85 -1.26 -13.27 -7.42
C ALA A 85 -0.60 -14.41 -6.61
N ALA A 86 0.35 -14.10 -5.72
CA ALA A 86 0.98 -15.09 -4.85
C ALA A 86 -0.02 -15.77 -3.91
N ARG A 87 -0.95 -15.01 -3.32
CA ARG A 87 -2.04 -15.57 -2.50
C ARG A 87 -2.97 -16.46 -3.32
N GLN A 88 -3.30 -16.06 -4.54
CA GLN A 88 -4.14 -16.88 -5.42
C GLN A 88 -3.44 -18.20 -5.80
N GLN A 89 -2.15 -18.14 -6.14
CA GLN A 89 -1.32 -19.31 -6.43
C GLN A 89 -1.22 -20.25 -5.22
N ALA A 90 -1.06 -19.72 -4.00
CA ALA A 90 -1.05 -20.53 -2.78
C ALA A 90 -2.40 -21.24 -2.55
N ARG A 91 -3.52 -20.57 -2.84
CA ARG A 91 -4.86 -21.17 -2.75
C ARG A 91 -5.08 -22.29 -3.77
N THR A 92 -4.65 -22.10 -5.02
CA THR A 92 -4.76 -23.13 -6.07
C THR A 92 -3.80 -24.29 -5.85
N ALA A 93 -2.63 -24.05 -5.27
CA ALA A 93 -1.69 -25.11 -4.89
C ALA A 93 -2.28 -26.00 -3.78
N GLY A 94 -2.94 -25.42 -2.77
CA GLY A 94 -3.62 -26.17 -1.71
C GLY A 94 -4.82 -27.00 -2.19
N THR A 95 -5.48 -26.59 -3.28
CA THR A 95 -6.60 -27.36 -3.86
C THR A 95 -6.13 -28.49 -4.78
N LYS A 96 -4.96 -28.38 -5.41
CA LYS A 96 -4.38 -29.46 -6.23
C LYS A 96 -3.89 -30.68 -5.41
N GLY A 97 -3.75 -30.55 -4.09
CA GLY A 97 -3.42 -31.68 -3.20
C GLY A 97 -4.60 -32.56 -2.80
N LEU A 98 -5.84 -32.15 -3.10
CA LEU A 98 -7.06 -32.94 -2.91
C LEU A 98 -7.48 -33.57 -4.25
N LEU A 99 -6.63 -34.45 -4.79
CA LEU A 99 -7.11 -35.42 -5.76
C LEU A 99 -7.77 -36.56 -4.95
N PRO A 100 -9.07 -36.84 -5.14
CA PRO A 100 -9.69 -38.01 -4.56
C PRO A 100 -9.13 -39.21 -5.33
N TRP A 101 -8.45 -40.10 -4.63
CA TRP A 101 -8.53 -41.52 -4.99
C TRP A 101 -9.97 -41.98 -4.71
#